data_AF-A0A3D2G710-F1
#
_entry.id   AF-A0A3D2G710-F1
#
_cell.length_a   1.000
_cell.length_b   1.000
_cell.length_c   1.000
_cell.angle_alpha   90.00
_cell.angle_beta   90.00
_cell.angle_gamma   90.00
#
_symmetry.space_group_name_H-M   'P 1'
#
loop_
_entity.id
_entity.type
_entity.pdbx_description
1 polymer ?
#
loop_
_entity_poly.entity_id
_entity_poly.type
_entity_poly.pdbx_seq_one_letter_code
_entity_poly.pdbx_strand_id
1 'polypeptide(L)' 'CMEIMKLFMTKNEDLYDKTIEDVFDDEVFNSDFWLYWRTMFAFENWHSALEMKLYFQRFIHH' A
#
# COMPACT_ATOMS: atom_id res chain seq x y z
N CYS A 1 11.60 -2.83 2.90
CA CYS A 1 11.64 -1.42 2.36
C CYS A 1 11.47 -1.26 0.83
N MET A 2 11.86 -2.23 -0.01
CA MET A 2 11.78 -2.07 -1.47
C MET A 2 10.35 -2.10 -2.03
N GLU A 3 9.43 -2.78 -1.36
CA GLU A 3 8.07 -2.98 -1.89
C GLU A 3 7.21 -1.71 -1.87
N ILE A 4 7.32 -0.88 -0.82
CA ILE A 4 6.57 0.40 -0.76
C ILE A 4 6.99 1.31 -1.92
N MET A 5 8.30 1.38 -2.20
CA MET A 5 8.83 2.13 -3.35
C MET A 5 8.38 1.51 -4.68
N LYS A 6 8.33 0.17 -4.77
CA LYS A 6 7.81 -0.53 -5.94
C LYS A 6 6.33 -0.19 -6.18
N LEU A 7 5.48 -0.22 -5.14
CA LEU A 7 4.07 0.18 -5.25
C LEU A 7 3.95 1.64 -5.72
N PHE A 8 4.73 2.54 -5.13
CA PHE A 8 4.71 3.97 -5.49
C PHE A 8 5.03 4.22 -6.97
N MET A 9 5.98 3.46 -7.54
CA MET A 9 6.42 3.60 -8.93
C MET A 9 5.63 2.75 -9.93
N THR A 10 4.85 1.76 -9.47
CA THR A 10 4.04 0.88 -10.34
C THR A 10 2.98 1.69 -11.07
N LYS A 11 2.72 1.44 -12.36
CA LYS A 11 1.70 2.19 -13.10
C LYS A 11 0.31 1.89 -12.54
N ASN A 12 -0.62 2.84 -12.61
CA ASN A 12 -1.96 2.66 -12.06
C ASN A 12 -2.71 1.50 -12.73
N GLU A 13 -2.56 1.36 -14.05
CA GLU A 13 -3.18 0.27 -14.84
C GLU A 13 -2.73 -1.14 -14.41
N ASP A 14 -1.51 -1.27 -13.89
CA ASP A 14 -0.99 -2.53 -13.39
C ASP A 14 -1.52 -2.89 -11.98
N LEU A 15 -2.29 -1.99 -11.36
CA LEU A 15 -2.88 -2.14 -10.02
C LEU A 15 -4.41 -2.26 -10.05
N TYR A 16 -5.03 -2.23 -11.23
CA TYR A 16 -6.47 -2.43 -11.36
C TYR A 16 -6.85 -3.83 -10.85
N ASP A 17 -7.91 -3.88 -10.04
CA ASP A 17 -8.43 -5.08 -9.38
C ASP A 17 -7.44 -5.84 -8.48
N LYS A 18 -6.28 -5.26 -8.17
CA LYS A 18 -5.31 -5.83 -7.22
C LYS A 18 -5.59 -5.40 -5.79
N THR A 19 -5.44 -6.35 -4.89
CA THR A 19 -5.50 -6.14 -3.45
C THR A 19 -4.12 -5.81 -2.88
N ILE A 20 -4.08 -5.33 -1.63
CA ILE A 20 -2.84 -5.05 -0.91
C ILE A 20 -2.04 -6.34 -0.66
N GLU A 21 -2.72 -7.47 -0.41
CA GLU A 21 -2.08 -8.81 -0.30
C GLU A 21 -1.52 -9.35 -1.62
N ASP A 22 -1.97 -8.86 -2.77
CA ASP A 22 -1.36 -9.22 -4.07
C ASP A 22 -0.02 -8.52 -4.32
N VAL A 23 0.29 -7.45 -3.58
CA VAL A 23 1.45 -6.57 -3.85
C VAL A 23 2.50 -6.56 -2.76
N PHE A 24 2.16 -6.98 -1.54
CA PHE A 24 3.04 -6.99 -0.38
C PHE A 24 3.15 -8.38 0.24
N ASP A 25 4.29 -8.64 0.86
CA ASP A 25 4.54 -9.86 1.62
C ASP A 25 4.50 -9.64 3.15
N ASP A 26 4.82 -10.72 3.88
CA ASP A 26 4.86 -10.73 5.34
C ASP A 26 5.88 -9.74 5.93
N GLU A 27 6.92 -9.31 5.20
CA GLU A 27 7.87 -8.29 5.68
C GLU A 27 7.12 -6.97 5.91
N VAL A 28 6.29 -6.57 4.95
CA VAL A 28 5.50 -5.33 5.06
C VAL A 28 4.36 -5.53 6.06
N PHE A 29 3.65 -6.65 6.04
CA PHE A 29 2.51 -6.87 6.93
C PHE A 29 2.88 -6.96 8.41
N ASN A 30 4.10 -7.36 8.74
CA ASN A 30 4.60 -7.41 10.11
C ASN A 30 5.37 -6.13 10.53
N SER A 31 5.38 -5.10 9.69
CA SER A 31 6.07 -3.84 10.00
C SER A 31 5.21 -2.88 10.83
N ASP A 32 5.85 -2.07 11.67
CA ASP A 32 5.21 -0.95 12.37
C ASP A 32 4.53 0.02 11.40
N PHE A 33 5.11 0.16 10.20
CA PHE A 33 4.51 0.97 9.13
C PHE A 33 3.12 0.48 8.77
N TRP A 34 2.94 -0.82 8.49
CA TRP A 34 1.63 -1.35 8.13
C TRP A 34 0.64 -1.24 9.29
N LEU A 35 1.09 -1.50 10.52
CA LEU A 35 0.27 -1.33 11.72
C LEU A 35 -0.30 0.10 11.83
N TYR A 36 0.55 1.12 11.71
CA TYR A 36 0.08 2.51 11.76
C TYR A 36 -0.79 2.84 10.55
N TRP A 37 -0.36 2.48 9.34
CA TRP A 37 -1.07 2.83 8.12
C TRP A 37 -2.49 2.28 8.10
N ARG A 38 -2.62 0.97 8.37
CA ARG A 38 -3.92 0.28 8.33
C ARG A 38 -4.88 0.79 9.40
N THR A 39 -4.37 1.20 10.56
CA THR A 39 -5.20 1.72 11.66
C THR A 39 -5.58 3.18 11.46
N MET A 40 -4.68 4.02 10.95
CA MET A 40 -4.98 5.43 10.67
C MET A 40 -6.01 5.62 9.56
N PHE A 41 -5.94 4.78 8.51
CA PHE A 41 -6.78 4.91 7.33
C PHE A 41 -7.82 3.79 7.17
N ALA A 42 -7.94 2.89 8.15
CA ALA A 42 -8.86 1.74 8.14
C ALA A 42 -8.71 0.85 6.89
N PHE A 43 -7.47 0.58 6.48
CA PHE A 43 -7.19 -0.38 5.41
C PHE A 43 -7.19 -1.82 5.93
N GLU A 44 -7.64 -2.74 5.09
CA GLU A 44 -7.54 -4.18 5.28
C GLU A 44 -6.75 -4.79 4.11
N ASN A 45 -6.19 -5.99 4.30
CA ASN A 45 -5.31 -6.63 3.31
C ASN A 45 -5.99 -6.85 1.93
N TRP A 46 -7.31 -7.07 1.92
CA TRP A 46 -8.11 -7.28 0.70
C TRP A 46 -8.58 -5.97 0.04
N HIS A 47 -8.24 -4.80 0.58
CA HIS A 47 -8.56 -3.52 -0.06
C HIS A 47 -7.66 -3.23 -1.27
N SER A 48 -8.04 -2.25 -2.08
CA SER A 48 -7.36 -1.87 -3.31
C SER A 48 -5.92 -1.38 -3.07
N ALA A 49 -4.96 -2.01 -3.74
CA ALA A 49 -3.57 -1.55 -3.78
C ALA A 49 -3.42 -0.21 -4.50
N LEU A 50 -4.26 0.05 -5.50
CA LEU A 50 -4.30 1.35 -6.18
C LEU A 50 -4.67 2.47 -5.21
N GLU A 51 -5.69 2.26 -4.38
CA GLU A 51 -6.13 3.26 -3.41
C GLU A 51 -5.01 3.56 -2.40
N MET A 52 -4.34 2.53 -1.88
CA MET A 52 -3.19 2.71 -0.99
C MET A 52 -2.07 3.51 -1.66
N LYS A 53 -1.75 3.26 -2.93
CA LYS A 53 -0.78 4.04 -3.70
C LYS A 53 -1.21 5.52 -3.79
N LEU A 54 -2.48 5.79 -4.10
CA LEU A 54 -3.00 7.15 -4.20
C LEU A 54 -2.90 7.88 -2.86
N TYR A 55 -3.11 7.19 -1.73
CA TYR A 55 -2.86 7.76 -0.40
C TYR A 55 -1.39 8.09 -0.17
N PHE A 56 -0.44 7.25 -0.58
CA PHE A 56 0.99 7.61 -0.51
C PHE A 56 1.27 8.90 -1.27
N GLN A 57 0.79 9.01 -2.51
CA GLN A 57 0.98 10.21 -3.32
C GLN A 57 0.30 11.44 -2.69
N ARG A 58 -0.86 11.25 -2.04
CA ARG A 58 -1.60 12.32 -1.38
C ARG A 58 -0.90 12.85 -0.12
N PHE A 59 -0.22 11.98 0.63
CA PHE A 59 0.32 12.27 1.94
C PHE A 59 1.86 12.33 2.03
N ILE A 60 2.59 12.11 0.94
CA ILE A 60 4.08 12.15 0.92
C ILE A 60 4.70 13.49 1.36
N HIS A 61 3.94 14.58 1.34
CA HIS A 61 4.38 15.93 1.72
C HIS A 61 3.97 16.35 3.14
N HIS A 62 3.24 15.50 3.86
CA HIS A 62 2.77 15.74 5.22
C HIS A 62 3.66 15.00 6.21
#